data_AF-A0A8J3KSV7-F1
#
_entry.id   AF-A0A8J3KSV7-F1
#
_cell.length_a   1.000
_cell.length_b   1.000
_cell.length_c   1.000
_cell.angle_alpha   90.00
_cell.angle_beta   90.00
_cell.angle_gamma   90.00
#
_symmetry.space_group_name_H-M   'P 1'
#
loop_
_entity.id
_entity.type
_entity.pdbx_description
1 polymer ?
#
loop_
_entity_poly.entity_id
_entity_poly.type
_entity_poly.pdbx_seq_one_letter_code
_entity_poly.pdbx_strand_id
1 'polypeptide(L)'
;MSTISTDVEIWLTGDPASVSHAISALAADARITQLSEEHPLVGPDAGRVRRYVRLAKHTSGPQRPARPTAEQLPITKETSR
;
A
#
# COMPACT_ATOMS: atom_id res chain seq x y z
N MET A 1 -8.20 -8.50 -11.79
CA MET A 1 -7.96 -7.79 -10.52
C MET A 1 -7.03 -6.63 -10.82
N SER A 2 -7.49 -5.38 -10.68
CA SER A 2 -6.59 -4.23 -10.78
C SER A 2 -6.04 -3.97 -9.38
N THR A 3 -4.73 -4.17 -9.21
CA THR A 3 -4.04 -3.89 -7.96
C THR A 3 -3.78 -2.38 -7.89
N ILE A 4 -4.31 -1.70 -6.89
CA ILE A 4 -3.95 -0.30 -6.64
C ILE A 4 -2.74 -0.33 -5.69
N SER A 5 -1.62 0.18 -6.17
CA SER A 5 -0.40 0.31 -5.37
C SER A 5 -0.30 1.75 -4.87
N THR A 6 -0.31 1.94 -3.56
CA THR A 6 -0.03 3.23 -2.93
C THR A 6 1.41 3.24 -2.47
N ASP A 7 2.15 4.28 -2.85
CA ASP A 7 3.51 4.52 -2.39
C ASP A 7 3.50 5.69 -1.40
N VAL A 8 4.15 5.50 -0.24
CA VAL A 8 4.17 6.46 0.87
C VAL A 8 5.61 6.70 1.31
N GLU A 9 5.96 7.97 1.51
CA GLU A 9 7.27 8.41 1.97
C GLU A 9 7.15 9.08 3.35
N ILE A 10 7.96 8.66 4.32
CA ILE A 10 7.86 9.08 5.72
C ILE A 10 9.24 9.37 6.31
N TRP A 11 9.36 10.43 7.09
CA TRP A 11 10.50 10.70 7.97
C TRP A 11 10.11 10.38 9.42
N LEU A 12 10.80 9.42 10.03
CA LEU A 12 10.63 9.05 11.43
C LEU A 12 11.70 9.74 12.27
N THR A 13 11.32 10.33 13.40
CA THR A 13 12.23 10.97 14.35
C THR A 13 11.85 10.63 15.78
N GLY A 14 12.79 10.15 16.58
CA GLY A 14 12.55 9.68 17.95
C GLY A 14 13.82 9.14 18.58
N ASP A 15 13.72 8.55 19.77
CA ASP A 15 14.83 7.71 20.25
C ASP A 15 15.01 6.48 19.33
N PRO A 16 16.20 5.86 19.31
CA PRO A 16 16.50 4.74 18.40
C PRO A 16 15.52 3.55 18.53
N ALA A 17 15.09 3.23 19.76
CA ALA A 17 14.21 2.10 20.00
C ALA A 17 12.80 2.35 19.45
N SER A 18 12.25 3.54 19.70
CA SER A 18 10.95 3.95 19.17
C SER A 18 10.93 4.01 17.65
N VAL A 19 12.00 4.52 17.02
CA VAL A 19 12.11 4.56 15.56
C VAL A 19 12.20 3.15 14.97
N SER A 20 12.99 2.28 15.58
CA SER A 20 13.09 0.87 15.17
C SER A 20 11.75 0.14 15.27
N HIS A 21 11.04 0.32 16.40
CA HIS A 21 9.72 -0.27 16.61
C HIS A 21 8.69 0.23 15.58
N ALA A 22 8.70 1.53 15.27
CA ALA A 22 7.82 2.10 14.25
C ALA A 22 8.11 1.51 12.85
N ILE A 23 9.38 1.33 12.50
CA ILE A 23 9.76 0.67 11.23
C ILE A 23 9.25 -0.77 11.19
N SER A 24 9.40 -1.54 12.28
CA SER A 24 8.88 -2.91 12.36
C SER A 24 7.35 -2.96 12.21
N ALA A 25 6.62 -2.04 12.83
CA ALA A 25 5.17 -1.95 12.69
C ALA A 25 4.76 -1.63 11.24
N LEU A 26 5.43 -0.67 10.60
CA LEU A 26 5.17 -0.33 9.20
C LEU A 26 5.48 -1.49 8.24
N ALA A 27 6.54 -2.26 8.52
CA ALA A 27 6.90 -3.44 7.73
C ALA A 27 5.88 -4.58 7.86
N ALA A 28 5.09 -4.63 8.93
CA ALA A 28 4.02 -5.61 9.09
C ALA A 28 2.82 -5.31 8.17
N ASP A 29 2.58 -4.03 7.87
CA ASP A 29 1.42 -3.57 7.08
C ASP A 29 1.72 -3.31 5.60
N ALA A 30 2.97 -3.02 5.26
CA ALA A 30 3.39 -2.64 3.91
C ALA A 30 4.82 -3.09 3.60
N ARG A 31 5.14 -3.19 2.31
CA ARG A 31 6.49 -3.51 1.87
C ARG A 31 7.37 -2.26 1.96
N ILE A 32 8.45 -2.32 2.71
CA ILE A 32 9.50 -1.30 2.65
C ILE A 32 10.22 -1.42 1.30
N THR A 33 10.20 -0.34 0.52
CA THR A 33 10.89 -0.23 -0.77
C THR A 33 12.20 0.54 -0.65
N GLN A 34 12.30 1.42 0.34
CA GLN A 34 13.53 2.14 0.67
C GLN A 34 13.60 2.42 2.17
N LEU A 35 14.81 2.33 2.71
CA LEU A 35 15.12 2.62 4.10
C LEU A 35 16.48 3.31 4.14
N SER A 36 16.57 4.49 4.75
CA SER A 36 17.87 5.16 4.94
C SER A 36 18.66 4.53 6.07
N GLU A 37 19.93 4.88 6.19
CA GLU A 37 20.71 4.69 7.42
C GLU A 37 20.18 5.56 8.57
N GLU A 38 20.64 5.27 9.78
CA GLU A 38 20.32 6.05 10.96
C GLU A 38 21.11 7.34 10.96
N HIS A 39 20.39 8.45 11.11
CA HIS A 39 20.99 9.77 11.19
C HIS A 39 20.79 10.33 12.59
N PRO A 40 21.83 10.31 13.45
CA PRO A 40 21.77 10.92 14.77
C PRO A 40 21.47 12.42 14.67
N LEU A 41 20.64 12.90 15.59
CA LEU A 41 20.39 14.32 15.76
C LEU A 41 21.31 14.90 16.82
N VAL A 42 21.54 16.21 16.72
CA VAL A 42 22.49 16.96 17.55
C VAL A 42 21.79 18.14 18.23
N GLY A 43 22.44 18.72 19.24
CA GLY A 43 21.89 19.88 19.96
C GLY A 43 20.73 19.48 20.88
N PRO A 44 19.63 20.24 20.91
CA PRO A 44 18.48 19.94 21.78
C PRO A 44 17.85 18.56 21.57
N ASP A 45 18.05 17.97 20.39
CA ASP A 45 17.56 16.63 20.03
C ASP A 45 18.63 15.53 20.20
N ALA A 46 19.74 15.81 20.89
CA ALA A 46 20.77 14.81 21.16
C ALA A 46 20.17 13.56 21.82
N GLY A 47 20.58 12.38 21.35
CA GLY A 47 20.01 11.10 21.75
C GLY A 47 18.79 10.65 20.92
N ARG A 48 18.31 11.50 20.00
CA ARG A 48 17.30 11.15 18.99
C ARG A 48 17.96 10.85 17.65
N VAL A 49 17.24 10.13 16.81
CA VAL A 49 17.66 9.74 15.47
C VAL A 49 16.56 10.02 14.47
N ARG A 50 16.94 10.15 13.20
CA ARG A 50 16.03 10.29 12.06
C ARG A 50 16.28 9.18 11.04
N ARG A 51 15.19 8.61 10.50
CA ARG A 51 15.20 7.60 9.41
C ARG A 51 14.18 8.00 8.34
N TYR A 52 14.52 7.80 7.07
CA TYR A 52 13.57 7.85 5.96
C TYR A 52 13.08 6.45 5.64
N VAL A 53 11.78 6.31 5.40
CA VAL A 53 11.13 5.06 5.02
C VAL A 53 10.21 5.31 3.83
N ARG A 54 10.33 4.48 2.79
CA ARG A 54 9.39 4.41 1.68
C ARG A 54 8.68 3.06 1.70
N LEU A 55 7.36 3.10 1.55
CA LEU A 55 6.47 1.96 1.70
C LEU A 55 5.62 1.81 0.43
N ALA A 56 5.49 0.59 -0.07
CA ALA A 56 4.51 0.23 -1.07
C ALA A 56 3.45 -0.68 -0.43
N LYS A 57 2.18 -0.26 -0.50
CA LYS A 57 1.04 -1.09 -0.09
C LYS A 57 0.23 -1.46 -1.32
N HIS A 58 0.10 -2.77 -1.56
CA HIS A 58 -0.84 -3.28 -2.55
C HIS A 58 -2.21 -3.41 -1.91
N THR A 59 -3.19 -2.68 -2.42
CA THR A 59 -4.58 -2.87 -2.04
C THR A 59 -5.28 -3.60 -3.18
N SER A 60 -5.91 -4.74 -2.86
CA SER A 60 -6.84 -5.41 -3.76
C SER A 60 -8.05 -4.49 -3.90
N GLY A 61 -8.23 -3.90 -5.09
CA GLY A 61 -9.41 -3.10 -5.39
C GLY A 61 -10.69 -3.95 -5.30
N PRO A 62 -11.86 -3.34 -5.07
CA PRO A 62 -13.12 -4.07 -5.01
C PRO A 62 -13.33 -4.87 -6.31
N GLN A 63 -13.60 -6.18 -6.16
CA GLN A 63 -13.95 -7.06 -7.27
C GLN A 63 -15.23 -6.53 -7.91
N ARG A 64 -15.12 -5.95 -9.11
CA ARG A 64 -16.29 -5.60 -9.93
C ARG A 64 -17.16 -6.87 -10.02
N PRO A 65 -18.45 -6.82 -9.63
CA PRO A 65 -19.33 -7.97 -9.78
C PRO A 65 -19.24 -8.48 -11.22
N ALA A 66 -19.02 -9.78 -11.40
CA ALA A 66 -19.11 -10.40 -12.71
C ALA A 66 -20.48 -10.04 -13.26
N ARG A 67 -20.51 -9.30 -14.37
CA ARG A 67 -21.75 -9.03 -15.09
C ARG A 67 -22.37 -10.40 -15.38
N PRO A 68 -23.60 -10.70 -14.92
CA PRO A 68 -24.27 -11.93 -15.30
C PRO A 68 -24.23 -11.98 -16.82
N THR A 69 -23.69 -13.08 -17.37
CA THR A 69 -23.86 -13.42 -18.78
C THR A 69 -25.35 -13.25 -19.05
N ALA A 70 -25.71 -12.23 -19.83
CA ALA A 70 -27.07 -12.09 -20.29
C ALA A 70 -27.41 -13.44 -20.91
N GLU A 71 -28.35 -14.14 -20.28
CA GLU A 71 -28.94 -15.33 -20.86
C GLU A 71 -29.24 -14.99 -22.31
N GLN A 72 -28.64 -15.80 -23.17
CA GLN A 72 -28.81 -15.77 -24.60
C GLN A 72 -30.32 -15.93 -24.84
N LEU A 73 -31.04 -14.81 -24.94
CA LEU A 73 -32.42 -14.80 -25.40
C LEU A 73 -32.40 -15.52 -26.75
N PRO A 74 -33.12 -16.65 -26.90
CA PRO A 74 -33.21 -17.27 -28.20
C PRO A 74 -33.86 -16.24 -29.13
N ILE A 75 -33.08 -15.78 -30.11
CA ILE A 75 -33.58 -15.13 -31.31
C ILE A 75 -34.48 -16.15 -32.01
N THR A 76 -35.77 -16.15 -31.64
CA THR A 76 -36.79 -16.81 -32.44
C THR A 76 -36.87 -16.06 -33.75
N LYS A 77 -36.22 -16.62 -34.78
CA LYS A 77 -36.52 -16.31 -36.16
C LYS A 77 -37.95 -16.77 -36.41
N GLU A 78 -38.91 -15.86 -36.32
CA GLU A 78 -40.22 -16.10 -36.92
C GLU A 78 -40.24 -15.48 -38.32
N THR A 79 -40.04 -16.39 -39.28
CA THR A 79 -40.36 -16.26 -40.69
C THR A 79 -41.89 -16.23 -40.88
N SER A 80 -42.34 -15.52 -41.93
CA SER A 80 -43.68 -15.52 -42.56
C SER A 80 -44.66 -14.46 -42.01
N ARG A 81 -45.41 -13.69 -42.82
CA ARG A 81 -45.84 -13.81 -44.22
C ARG A 81 -45.82 -12.48 -44.95
#